data_AF-A0A142XEV5-F1
#
_entry.id   AF-A0A142XEV5-F1
#
_cell.length_a   1.000
_cell.length_b   1.000
_cell.length_c   1.000
_cell.angle_alpha   90.00
_cell.angle_beta   90.00
_cell.angle_gamma   90.00
#
_symmetry.space_group_name_H-M   'P 1'
#
loop_
_entity.id
_entity.type
_entity.pdbx_description
1 polymer ?
#
loop_
_entity_poly.entity_id
_entity_poly.type
_entity_poly.pdbx_seq_one_letter_code
_entity_poly.pdbx_strand_id
1 'polypeptide(L)'
;MIQVTWQDEVLDVTRLVFEDDCPFRATLDRIAARFALDVADDRTSPWPGDFWIGCHPRAGWGTADANLIGWAGLVDVPQAVSALRRATAEITPAGSSVPAAPRFGFAVAFG
;
A
#
# COMPACT_ATOMS: atom_id res chain seq x y z
N MET A 1 -1.84 -2.89 9.15
CA MET A 1 -0.47 -2.34 9.30
C MET A 1 0.46 -3.09 8.36
N ILE A 2 1.32 -2.38 7.63
CA ILE A 2 2.36 -2.95 6.75
C ILE A 2 3.70 -2.27 7.04
N GLN A 3 4.81 -3.00 6.94
CA GLN A 3 6.15 -2.42 7.09
C GLN A 3 6.66 -1.96 5.73
N VAL A 4 7.01 -0.68 5.61
CA VAL A 4 7.49 -0.08 4.36
C VAL A 4 8.89 0.46 4.59
N THR A 5 9.85 0.00 3.79
CA THR A 5 11.18 0.62 3.75
C THR A 5 11.13 1.89 2.90
N TRP A 6 11.35 3.04 3.53
CA TRP A 6 11.30 4.37 2.93
C TRP A 6 12.51 5.18 3.37
N GLN A 7 13.28 5.73 2.41
CA GLN A 7 14.47 6.56 2.69
C GLN A 7 15.44 5.95 3.72
N ASP A 8 15.75 4.67 3.56
CA ASP A 8 16.62 3.87 4.46
C ASP A 8 16.06 3.61 5.87
N GLU A 9 14.81 3.96 6.13
CA GLU A 9 14.09 3.69 7.37
C GLU A 9 12.96 2.67 7.16
N VAL A 10 12.57 1.97 8.22
CA VAL A 10 11.42 1.05 8.21
C VAL A 10 10.27 1.72 8.96
N LEU A 11 9.17 1.95 8.26
CA LEU A 11 7.97 2.58 8.79
C LEU A 11 6.85 1.57 8.95
N ASP A 12 6.20 1.58 10.11
CA ASP A 12 4.98 0.82 10.37
C ASP A 12 3.76 1.61 9.88
N VAL A 13 3.35 1.38 8.63
CA VAL A 13 2.27 2.12 7.98
C VAL A 13 0.91 1.53 8.34
N THR A 14 0.04 2.35 8.91
CA THR A 14 -1.36 2.03 9.25
C THR A 14 -2.36 2.80 8.43
N ARG A 15 -2.00 4.00 7.94
CA ARG A 15 -2.88 4.89 7.20
C ARG A 15 -2.16 5.52 6.01
N LEU A 16 -2.82 5.52 4.85
CA LEU A 16 -2.35 6.24 3.67
C LEU A 16 -3.06 7.59 3.59
N VAL A 17 -2.31 8.66 3.33
CA VAL A 17 -2.84 10.02 3.21
C VAL A 17 -2.49 10.58 1.85
N PHE A 18 -3.50 10.93 1.04
CA PHE A 18 -3.32 11.49 -0.29
C PHE A 18 -4.55 12.30 -0.73
N GLU A 19 -4.34 13.24 -1.65
CA GLU A 19 -5.43 14.03 -2.23
C GLU A 19 -6.23 13.24 -3.29
N ASP A 20 -7.47 13.66 -3.54
CA ASP A 20 -8.36 12.99 -4.49
C ASP A 20 -7.85 12.99 -5.94
N ASP A 21 -7.01 13.95 -6.31
CA ASP A 21 -6.40 14.09 -7.62
C ASP A 21 -5.07 13.30 -7.75
N CYS A 22 -4.69 12.53 -6.72
CA CYS A 22 -3.47 11.72 -6.75
C CYS A 22 -3.48 10.76 -7.96
N PRO A 23 -2.47 10.81 -8.85
CA PRO A 23 -2.46 10.00 -10.08
C PRO A 23 -2.40 8.49 -9.82
N PHE A 24 -2.02 8.08 -8.61
CA PHE A 24 -1.95 6.68 -8.20
C PHE A 24 -3.09 6.24 -7.28
N ARG A 25 -4.13 7.06 -7.10
CA ARG A 25 -5.28 6.78 -6.21
C ARG A 25 -5.84 5.36 -6.35
N ALA A 26 -6.17 4.93 -7.56
CA ALA A 26 -6.69 3.58 -7.81
C ALA A 26 -5.72 2.44 -7.42
N THR A 27 -4.41 2.69 -7.39
CA THR A 27 -3.42 1.72 -6.88
C THR A 27 -3.37 1.76 -5.35
N LEU A 28 -3.35 2.95 -4.76
CA LEU A 28 -3.30 3.15 -3.31
C LEU A 28 -4.57 2.61 -2.64
N ASP A 29 -5.75 2.88 -3.20
CA ASP A 29 -7.04 2.34 -2.75
C ASP A 29 -7.03 0.80 -2.73
N ARG A 30 -6.48 0.17 -3.77
CA ARG A 30 -6.36 -1.31 -3.83
C ARG A 30 -5.41 -1.86 -2.77
N ILE A 31 -4.30 -1.16 -2.51
CA ILE A 31 -3.36 -1.55 -1.46
C ILE A 31 -4.02 -1.39 -0.08
N ALA A 32 -4.64 -0.24 0.18
CA ALA A 32 -5.33 0.02 1.43
C ALA A 32 -6.42 -1.01 1.71
N ALA A 33 -7.30 -1.27 0.75
CA ALA A 33 -8.36 -2.26 0.88
C ALA A 33 -7.80 -3.68 1.13
N ARG A 34 -6.73 -4.07 0.42
CA ARG A 34 -6.14 -5.41 0.55
C ARG A 34 -5.50 -5.65 1.92
N PHE A 35 -4.90 -4.62 2.52
CA PHE A 35 -4.16 -4.73 3.78
C PHE A 35 -4.87 -4.07 4.97
N ALA A 36 -6.15 -3.73 4.80
CA ALA A 36 -6.97 -3.04 5.79
C ALA A 36 -6.24 -1.81 6.38
N LEU A 37 -5.65 -0.98 5.51
CA LEU A 37 -5.11 0.32 5.89
C LEU A 37 -6.20 1.37 5.79
N ASP A 38 -6.15 2.33 6.71
CA ASP A 38 -7.03 3.49 6.62
C ASP A 38 -6.60 4.40 5.47
N VAL A 39 -7.56 5.13 4.90
CA VAL A 39 -7.31 6.15 3.87
C VAL A 39 -7.85 7.48 4.37
N ALA A 40 -7.05 8.53 4.28
CA ALA A 40 -7.44 9.90 4.65
C ALA A 40 -6.94 10.92 3.62
N ASP A 41 -7.44 12.15 3.72
CA ASP A 41 -7.07 13.29 2.87
C ASP A 41 -6.11 14.25 3.57
N ASP A 42 -5.68 15.28 2.85
CA ASP A 42 -4.74 16.32 3.30
C ASP A 42 -5.26 17.22 4.45
N ARG A 43 -6.54 17.06 4.83
CA ARG A 43 -7.17 17.81 5.92
C ARG A 43 -7.03 17.09 7.26
N THR A 44 -6.62 15.82 7.25
CA THR A 44 -6.38 15.06 8.48
C THR A 44 -5.19 15.61 9.25
N SER A 45 -5.18 15.38 10.56
CA SER A 45 -4.00 15.66 11.39
C SER A 45 -2.98 14.53 11.24
N PRO A 46 -1.69 14.85 11.00
CA PRO A 46 -0.63 13.85 10.89
C PRO A 46 -0.46 13.06 12.18
N TRP A 47 -0.59 11.74 12.10
CA TRP A 47 -0.46 10.81 13.21
C TRP A 47 0.64 9.77 12.93
N PRO A 48 1.26 9.19 13.97
CA PRO A 48 2.20 8.08 13.82
C PRO A 48 1.61 6.93 13.00
N GLY A 49 2.40 6.41 12.06
CA GLY A 49 1.97 5.36 11.12
C GLY A 49 1.27 5.89 9.86
N ASP A 50 1.16 7.21 9.71
CA ASP A 50 0.73 7.82 8.46
C ASP A 50 1.82 7.72 7.40
N PHE A 51 1.41 7.45 6.16
CA PHE A 51 2.23 7.65 4.99
C PHE A 51 1.57 8.66 4.04
N TRP A 52 2.14 9.87 4.00
CA TRP A 52 1.69 11.00 3.20
C TRP A 52 2.27 10.94 1.80
N ILE A 53 1.41 10.89 0.78
CA ILE A 53 1.81 10.62 -0.60
C ILE A 53 1.39 11.79 -1.49
N GLY A 54 2.37 12.55 -1.95
CA GLY A 54 2.18 13.65 -2.91
C GLY A 54 1.49 14.89 -2.33
N CYS A 55 1.24 14.93 -1.03
CA CYS A 55 0.54 16.03 -0.37
C CYS A 55 1.20 16.42 0.95
N HIS A 56 0.72 17.53 1.52
CA HIS A 56 1.13 18.04 2.82
C HIS A 56 -0.10 18.35 3.66
N PRO A 57 -0.04 18.19 4.99
CA PRO A 57 -1.13 18.57 5.87
C PRO A 57 -1.44 20.05 5.76
N ARG A 58 -2.71 20.41 5.52
CA ARG A 58 -3.12 21.82 5.40
C ARG A 58 -2.87 22.64 6.66
N ALA A 59 -3.01 22.01 7.82
CA ALA A 59 -2.75 22.63 9.12
C ALA A 59 -1.27 22.61 9.53
N GLY A 60 -0.39 22.09 8.67
CA GLY A 60 1.01 21.84 8.96
C GLY A 60 1.24 20.56 9.77
N TRP A 61 2.51 20.24 10.01
CA TRP A 61 2.93 18.99 10.66
C TRP A 61 2.71 18.98 12.19
N GLY A 62 2.49 20.14 12.81
CA GLY A 62 2.23 20.24 14.25
C GLY A 62 3.36 19.65 15.10
N THR A 63 3.00 18.81 16.08
CA THR A 63 3.94 18.08 16.96
C THR A 63 4.20 16.65 16.50
N ALA A 64 3.85 16.32 15.26
CA ALA A 64 4.02 14.97 14.76
C ALA A 64 5.50 14.62 14.64
N ASP A 65 5.87 13.42 15.11
CA ASP A 65 7.25 12.95 15.07
C ASP A 65 7.59 12.55 13.63
N ALA A 66 8.58 13.21 13.04
CA ALA A 66 9.02 12.97 11.67
C ALA A 66 9.54 11.54 11.46
N ASN A 67 10.03 10.87 12.50
CA ASN A 67 10.54 9.49 12.39
C ASN A 67 9.42 8.44 12.39
N LEU A 68 8.18 8.84 12.72
CA LEU A 68 7.03 7.93 12.79
C LEU A 68 6.05 8.16 11.64
N ILE A 69 6.38 9.07 10.73
CA ILE A 69 5.52 9.46 9.61
C ILE A 69 6.33 9.39 8.32
N GLY A 70 5.83 8.60 7.37
CA GLY A 70 6.37 8.63 6.03
C GLY A 70 5.83 9.85 5.29
N TRP A 71 6.71 10.52 4.53
CA TRP A 71 6.28 11.54 3.58
C TRP A 71 7.01 11.39 2.26
N ALA A 72 6.25 11.46 1.17
CA ALA A 72 6.74 11.49 -0.19
C ALA A 72 6.21 12.73 -0.89
N GLY A 73 7.12 13.61 -1.32
CA GLY A 73 6.75 14.77 -2.14
C GLY A 73 6.24 14.33 -3.51
N LEU A 74 5.64 15.26 -4.26
CA LEU A 74 5.07 14.99 -5.60
C LEU A 74 6.03 14.25 -6.55
N VAL A 75 7.32 14.59 -6.49
CA VAL A 75 8.37 13.97 -7.33
C VAL A 75 8.70 12.53 -6.92
N ASP A 76 8.47 12.18 -5.65
CA ASP A 76 8.84 10.88 -5.07
C ASP A 76 7.65 9.90 -5.03
N VAL A 77 6.44 10.36 -5.39
CA VAL A 77 5.23 9.53 -5.41
C VAL A 77 5.43 8.20 -6.14
N PRO A 78 6.05 8.13 -7.34
CA PRO A 78 6.27 6.85 -8.01
C PRO A 78 7.14 5.88 -7.20
N GLN A 79 8.13 6.41 -6.48
CA GLN A 79 9.01 5.62 -5.62
C GLN A 79 8.26 5.14 -4.38
N ALA A 80 7.44 5.99 -3.76
CA ALA A 80 6.61 5.63 -2.60
C ALA A 80 5.61 4.51 -2.93
N VAL A 81 4.92 4.63 -4.08
CA VAL A 81 4.01 3.59 -4.57
C VAL A 81 4.77 2.29 -4.85
N SER A 82 6.00 2.37 -5.38
CA SER A 82 6.85 1.20 -5.61
C SER A 82 7.31 0.54 -4.31
N ALA A 83 7.63 1.32 -3.28
CA ALA A 83 7.95 0.82 -1.95
C ALA A 83 6.74 0.09 -1.33
N LEU A 84 5.55 0.68 -1.39
CA LEU A 84 4.30 0.05 -0.94
C LEU A 84 4.01 -1.26 -1.67
N ARG A 85 4.23 -1.32 -2.99
CA ARG A 85 4.06 -2.56 -3.77
C ARG A 85 5.05 -3.65 -3.37
N ARG A 86 6.31 -3.30 -3.08
CA ARG A 86 7.31 -4.27 -2.62
C ARG A 86 6.97 -4.83 -1.24
N ALA A 87 6.69 -3.94 -0.28
CA ALA A 87 6.25 -4.31 1.05
C ALA A 87 5.06 -5.27 1.03
N THR A 88 4.08 -4.98 0.18
CA THR A 88 2.87 -5.81 0.06
C THR A 88 3.08 -7.11 -0.71
N ALA A 89 4.05 -7.17 -1.62
CA ALA A 89 4.43 -8.41 -2.30
C ALA A 89 5.12 -9.39 -1.34
N GLU A 90 5.98 -8.89 -0.43
CA GLU A 90 6.67 -9.69 0.58
C GLU A 90 5.72 -10.31 1.62
N ILE A 91 4.60 -9.65 1.91
CA ILE A 91 3.55 -10.15 2.83
C ILE A 91 2.66 -11.21 2.17
N THR A 92 2.80 -11.44 0.85
CA THR A 92 2.07 -12.53 0.19
C THR A 92 2.69 -13.86 0.64
N PRO A 93 1.94 -14.75 1.34
CA PRO A 93 2.46 -16.06 1.63
C PRO A 93 2.73 -16.76 0.30
N ALA A 94 3.91 -17.38 0.17
CA ALA A 94 4.22 -18.36 -0.86
C ALA A 94 3.26 -19.56 -0.72
N GLY A 95 2.02 -19.40 -1.15
CA GLY A 95 0.92 -20.25 -0.70
C GLY A 95 -0.38 -20.00 -1.45
N SER A 96 -0.33 -19.99 -2.78
CA SER A 96 -1.47 -20.42 -3.58
C SER A 96 -0.97 -21.12 -4.83
N SER A 97 -0.24 -22.22 -4.64
CA SER A 97 -0.30 -23.31 -5.61
C SER A 97 -1.69 -23.92 -5.48
N VAL A 98 -2.62 -23.49 -6.32
CA VAL A 98 -3.77 -24.34 -6.63
C VAL A 98 -3.18 -25.58 -7.31
N PRO A 99 -3.27 -26.80 -6.74
CA PRO A 99 -3.00 -27.97 -7.54
C PRO A 99 -4.03 -27.97 -8.66
N ALA A 100 -3.56 -27.82 -9.90
CA ALA A 100 -4.38 -28.12 -11.06
C ALA A 100 -4.88 -29.56 -10.87
N ALA A 101 -6.18 -29.69 -10.57
CA ALA A 101 -6.82 -30.98 -10.43
C ALA A 101 -6.50 -31.84 -11.67
N PRO A 102 -6.21 -33.14 -11.51
CA PRO A 102 -6.02 -34.01 -12.66
C PRO A 102 -7.30 -33.95 -13.50
N ARG A 103 -7.16 -33.51 -14.75
CA ARG A 103 -8.21 -33.64 -15.76
C ARG A 103 -8.42 -35.14 -15.96
N PHE A 104 -9.45 -35.69 -15.31
CA PHE A 104 -9.96 -37.01 -15.64
C PHE A 104 -10.33 -37.01 -17.13
N GLY A 105 -9.58 -37.79 -17.92
CA GLY A 105 -9.91 -38.06 -19.30
C GLY A 105 -11.17 -38.91 -19.35
N PHE A 106 -12.27 -38.33 -19.83
CA PHE A 106 -13.38 -39.10 -20.33
C PHE A 106 -13.04 -39.57 -21.74
N ALA A 107 -12.54 -40.80 -21.85
CA ALA A 107 -12.63 -41.55 -23.09
C ALA A 107 -14.06 -42.10 -23.18
N VAL A 108 -14.86 -41.56 -24.09
CA VAL A 108 -16.11 -42.19 -24.52
C VAL A 108 -15.88 -42.67 -25.95
N ALA A 109 -15.59 -43.98 -26.08
CA ALA A 109 -15.75 -44.70 -27.32
C ALA A 109 -17.20 -45.21 -27.37
N PHE A 110 -17.94 -44.83 -28.40
CA PHE A 110 -19.12 -45.59 -28.84
C PHE A 110 -18.76 -46.24 -30.17
N GLY A 111 -18.95 -47.56 -30.22
CA GLY A 111 -18.83 -48.39 -31.42
C GLY A 111 -20.12 -48.46 -32.20
#